data_AF-A0A9P8NW07-F1
#
_entry.id   AF-A0A9P8NW07-F1
#
_cell.length_a   1.000
_cell.length_b   1.000
_cell.length_c   1.000
_cell.angle_alpha   90.00
_cell.angle_beta   90.00
_cell.angle_gamma   90.00
#
_symmetry.space_group_name_H-M   'P 1'
#
loop_
_entity.id
_entity.type
_entity.pdbx_description
1 polymer ?
#
loop_
_entity_poly.entity_id
_entity_poly.type
_entity_poly.pdbx_seq_one_letter_code
_entity_poly.pdbx_strand_id
1 'polypeptide(L)'
;MTGKDSNHSTLDMVPDLVSDSDTDDEMNNYTYERSYMHHFSAIDNERKEVMYLVVRVACENIALRQGINQASLERFVRRILERSGLGMATFIRGLSILQRSTSPDCIYRRILYSMIVARGIPQDLTRWSRVSGISSERLQSEVRTFAQGLGKTAVQDEEVYVLNQNIKTEVLKYVKIAREYC
;
A
#
# COMPACT_ATOMS: atom_id res chain seq x y z
N MET A 1 -67.24 -39.41 -11.35
CA MET A 1 -66.93 -39.09 -12.75
C MET A 1 -65.76 -38.10 -12.74
N THR A 2 -64.83 -38.35 -13.65
CA THR A 2 -63.40 -37.97 -13.67
C THR A 2 -63.08 -36.48 -13.71
N GLY A 3 -61.99 -36.10 -13.03
CA GLY A 3 -61.27 -34.82 -13.20
C GLY A 3 -60.15 -34.70 -12.15
N LYS A 4 -59.08 -35.50 -12.28
CA LYS A 4 -57.75 -35.12 -12.80
C LYS A 4 -56.91 -34.27 -11.82
N ASP A 5 -55.86 -34.93 -11.35
CA ASP A 5 -54.71 -34.40 -10.62
C ASP A 5 -54.07 -33.19 -11.31
N SER A 6 -53.44 -32.32 -10.53
CA SER A 6 -51.97 -32.17 -10.61
C SER A 6 -51.44 -31.14 -9.63
N ASN A 7 -50.48 -31.61 -8.83
CA ASN A 7 -49.48 -30.87 -8.06
C ASN A 7 -49.02 -29.57 -8.73
N HIS A 8 -48.93 -28.48 -7.96
CA HIS A 8 -47.92 -27.46 -8.19
C HIS A 8 -46.92 -27.49 -7.04
N SER A 9 -45.82 -28.21 -7.26
CA SER A 9 -44.60 -28.06 -6.48
C SER A 9 -43.95 -26.73 -6.83
N THR A 10 -43.52 -26.04 -5.79
CA THR A 10 -42.50 -24.98 -5.75
C THR A 10 -41.34 -25.22 -6.73
N LEU A 11 -41.04 -24.23 -7.57
CA LEU A 11 -39.69 -24.02 -8.11
C LEU A 11 -39.38 -22.52 -8.07
N ASP A 12 -38.53 -22.16 -7.12
CA ASP A 12 -37.75 -20.92 -7.11
C ASP A 12 -37.00 -20.79 -8.44
N MET A 13 -37.42 -19.86 -9.29
CA MET A 13 -36.64 -19.47 -10.47
C MET A 13 -35.52 -18.53 -10.03
N VAL A 14 -34.33 -19.09 -9.86
CA VAL A 14 -33.08 -18.33 -9.95
C VAL A 14 -32.96 -17.80 -11.38
N PRO A 15 -32.67 -16.51 -11.61
CA PRO A 15 -32.42 -16.01 -12.96
C PRO A 15 -31.19 -16.72 -13.53
N ASP A 16 -31.40 -17.47 -14.60
CA ASP A 16 -30.35 -18.14 -15.34
C ASP A 16 -29.45 -17.07 -15.97
N LEU A 17 -28.20 -16.98 -15.54
CA LEU A 17 -27.19 -16.05 -16.08
C LEU A 17 -26.49 -16.68 -17.29
N VAL A 18 -27.26 -17.28 -18.19
CA VAL A 18 -26.76 -17.72 -19.48
C VAL A 18 -27.39 -16.80 -20.52
N SER A 19 -26.60 -15.83 -20.97
CA SER A 19 -27.00 -14.93 -22.05
C SER A 19 -26.96 -15.72 -23.35
N ASP A 20 -28.13 -16.17 -23.81
CA ASP A 20 -28.34 -16.59 -25.19
C ASP A 20 -28.27 -15.34 -26.08
N SER A 21 -27.06 -14.94 -26.41
CA SER A 21 -26.78 -13.93 -27.41
C SER A 21 -25.75 -14.51 -28.38
N ASP A 22 -26.27 -15.24 -29.36
CA ASP A 22 -25.65 -15.40 -30.67
C ASP A 22 -25.58 -14.01 -31.32
N THR A 23 -24.52 -13.27 -31.01
CA THR A 23 -24.11 -12.08 -31.73
C THR A 23 -22.69 -12.30 -32.20
N ASP A 24 -22.59 -12.59 -33.51
CA ASP A 24 -21.38 -12.42 -34.32
C ASP A 24 -20.84 -11.00 -34.10
N ASP A 25 -19.92 -10.83 -33.16
CA ASP A 25 -19.12 -9.62 -32.97
C ASP A 25 -17.64 -10.03 -32.80
N GLU A 26 -17.09 -10.73 -33.80
CA GLU A 26 -15.64 -10.76 -34.05
C GLU A 26 -15.15 -9.43 -34.66
N MET A 27 -15.57 -8.29 -34.10
CA MET A 27 -15.07 -6.98 -34.51
C MET A 27 -14.57 -6.17 -33.31
N ASN A 28 -13.24 -6.18 -33.15
CA ASN A 28 -12.41 -5.26 -32.35
C ASN A 28 -12.40 -5.39 -30.81
N ASN A 29 -11.99 -6.56 -30.28
CA ASN A 29 -11.54 -6.66 -28.89
C ASN A 29 -10.11 -6.08 -28.65
N TYR A 30 -9.32 -5.91 -29.72
CA TYR A 30 -7.93 -5.42 -29.64
C TYR A 30 -7.79 -3.96 -29.19
N THR A 31 -8.76 -3.10 -29.53
CA THR A 31 -8.69 -1.65 -29.25
C THR A 31 -9.09 -1.34 -27.81
N TYR A 32 -10.05 -2.08 -27.26
CA TYR A 32 -10.52 -1.92 -25.89
C TYR A 32 -9.48 -2.42 -24.88
N GLU A 33 -8.93 -3.62 -25.08
CA GLU A 33 -7.84 -4.12 -24.23
C GLU A 33 -6.61 -3.22 -24.28
N ARG A 34 -6.22 -2.74 -25.46
CA ARG A 34 -5.06 -1.84 -25.61
C ARG A 34 -5.30 -0.47 -24.97
N SER A 35 -6.50 0.10 -25.10
CA SER A 35 -6.86 1.37 -24.44
C SER A 35 -6.90 1.22 -22.91
N TYR A 36 -7.51 0.15 -22.41
CA TYR A 36 -7.57 -0.18 -20.99
C TYR A 36 -6.18 -0.45 -20.41
N MET A 37 -5.32 -1.21 -21.10
CA MET A 37 -3.94 -1.45 -20.71
C MET A 37 -3.11 -0.16 -20.70
N HIS A 38 -3.29 0.72 -21.68
CA HIS A 38 -2.61 2.03 -21.71
C HIS A 38 -3.07 2.95 -20.57
N HIS A 39 -4.37 3.02 -20.30
CA HIS A 39 -4.93 3.82 -19.20
C HIS A 39 -4.49 3.28 -17.84
N PHE A 40 -4.52 1.96 -17.67
CA PHE A 40 -4.04 1.31 -16.46
C PHE A 40 -2.55 1.59 -16.23
N SER A 41 -1.70 1.46 -17.27
CA SER A 41 -0.27 1.76 -17.17
C SER A 41 0.01 3.24 -16.86
N ALA A 42 -0.76 4.17 -17.42
CA ALA A 42 -0.60 5.60 -17.15
C ALA A 42 -0.94 5.93 -15.68
N ILE A 43 -2.10 5.45 -15.21
CA ILE A 43 -2.55 5.64 -13.83
C ILE A 43 -1.57 5.02 -12.83
N ASP A 44 -1.05 3.83 -13.10
CA ASP A 44 -0.07 3.18 -12.21
C ASP A 44 1.29 3.90 -12.19
N ASN A 45 1.69 4.51 -13.31
CA ASN A 45 2.89 5.34 -13.36
C ASN A 45 2.69 6.62 -12.53
N GLU A 46 1.57 7.32 -12.69
CA GLU A 46 1.24 8.50 -11.88
C GLU A 46 1.21 8.17 -10.38
N ARG A 47 0.61 7.03 -9.99
CA ARG A 47 0.59 6.57 -8.60
C ARG A 47 1.99 6.33 -8.04
N LYS A 48 2.91 5.77 -8.84
CA LYS A 48 4.31 5.57 -8.45
C LYS A 48 5.04 6.90 -8.30
N GLU A 49 4.82 7.85 -9.20
CA GLU A 49 5.43 9.19 -9.11
C GLU A 49 4.98 9.93 -7.84
N VAL A 50 3.68 9.91 -7.54
CA VAL A 50 3.14 10.49 -6.30
C VAL A 50 3.73 9.78 -5.08
N MET A 51 3.82 8.45 -5.09
CA MET A 51 4.47 7.68 -4.02
C MET A 51 5.91 8.12 -3.80
N TYR A 52 6.68 8.30 -4.88
CA TYR A 52 8.07 8.74 -4.79
C TYR A 52 8.21 10.17 -4.26
N LEU A 53 7.32 11.08 -4.62
CA LEU A 53 7.31 12.43 -4.11
C LEU A 53 7.00 12.44 -2.59
N VAL A 54 6.01 11.66 -2.17
CA VAL A 54 5.67 11.48 -0.75
C VAL A 54 6.83 10.86 0.03
N VAL A 55 7.49 9.85 -0.53
CA VAL A 55 8.68 9.23 0.07
C VAL A 55 9.81 10.26 0.21
N ARG A 56 10.08 11.08 -0.80
CA ARG A 56 11.10 12.14 -0.75
C ARG A 56 10.82 13.11 0.39
N VAL A 57 9.59 13.64 0.48
CA VAL A 57 9.19 14.60 1.53
C VAL A 57 9.28 13.99 2.93
N ALA A 58 8.83 12.74 3.08
CA ALA A 58 8.94 12.03 4.36
C ALA A 58 10.41 11.79 4.75
N CYS A 59 11.24 11.37 3.80
CA CYS A 59 12.66 11.11 4.03
C CYS A 59 13.43 12.39 4.34
N GLU A 60 13.10 13.53 3.72
CA GLU A 60 13.68 14.82 4.05
C GLU A 60 13.45 15.19 5.52
N ASN A 61 12.19 15.11 5.96
CA ASN A 61 11.81 15.39 7.33
C ASN A 61 12.50 14.47 8.34
N ILE A 62 12.60 13.17 8.03
CA ILE A 62 13.31 12.20 8.89
C ILE A 62 14.81 12.50 8.90
N ALA A 63 15.41 12.75 7.73
CA ALA A 63 16.83 13.00 7.58
C ALA A 63 17.28 14.24 8.34
N LEU A 64 16.52 15.33 8.25
CA LEU A 64 16.77 16.57 9.01
C LEU A 64 16.74 16.33 10.52
N ARG A 65 15.75 15.57 11.02
CA ARG A 65 15.62 15.28 12.46
C ARG A 65 16.68 14.33 13.00
N GLN A 66 17.19 13.44 12.17
CA GLN A 66 18.11 12.37 12.58
C GLN A 66 19.56 12.64 12.17
N GLY A 67 19.83 13.73 11.44
CA GLY A 67 21.17 14.08 10.96
C GLY A 67 21.74 13.04 9.98
N ILE A 68 20.90 12.41 9.16
CA ILE A 68 21.33 11.35 8.21
C ILE A 68 21.23 11.81 6.76
N ASN A 69 21.94 11.11 5.87
CA ASN A 69 21.88 11.39 4.43
C ASN A 69 20.50 11.04 3.85
N GLN A 70 19.78 12.07 3.36
CA GLN A 70 18.46 11.93 2.75
C GLN A 70 18.44 10.97 1.55
N ALA A 71 19.43 11.07 0.65
CA ALA A 71 19.46 10.25 -0.57
C ALA A 71 19.64 8.75 -0.28
N SER A 72 20.40 8.42 0.77
CA SER A 72 20.54 7.03 1.25
C SER A 72 19.26 6.52 1.89
N LEU A 73 18.60 7.36 2.69
CA LEU A 73 17.31 7.03 3.32
C LEU A 73 16.22 6.80 2.27
N GLU A 74 16.13 7.69 1.29
CA GLU A 74 15.18 7.60 0.19
C GLU A 74 15.39 6.32 -0.62
N ARG A 75 16.64 5.99 -0.98
CA ARG A 75 16.97 4.72 -1.66
C ARG A 75 16.57 3.49 -0.84
N PHE A 76 16.78 3.54 0.47
CA PHE A 76 16.37 2.46 1.37
C PHE A 76 14.86 2.28 1.43
N VAL A 77 14.10 3.37 1.63
CA VAL A 77 12.64 3.35 1.71
C VAL A 77 12.02 2.91 0.38
N ARG A 78 12.50 3.45 -0.75
CA ARG A 78 12.06 3.03 -2.10
C ARG A 78 12.25 1.52 -2.30
N ARG A 79 13.43 1.00 -1.96
CA ARG A 79 13.72 -0.44 -2.05
C ARG A 79 12.78 -1.29 -1.19
N ILE A 80 12.44 -0.83 0.01
CA ILE A 80 11.44 -1.50 0.85
C ILE A 80 10.11 -1.55 0.12
N LEU A 81 9.58 -0.40 -0.32
CA LEU A 81 8.27 -0.29 -0.95
C LEU A 81 8.15 -1.16 -2.21
N GLU A 82 9.15 -1.08 -3.10
CA GLU A 82 9.23 -1.85 -4.34
C GLU A 82 9.23 -3.36 -4.07
N ARG A 83 10.05 -3.83 -3.12
CA ARG A 83 10.21 -5.28 -2.89
C ARG A 83 9.14 -5.88 -1.99
N SER A 84 8.55 -5.10 -1.09
CA SER A 84 7.48 -5.54 -0.19
C SER A 84 6.09 -5.40 -0.81
N GLY A 85 5.93 -4.59 -1.87
CA GLY A 85 4.64 -4.30 -2.47
C GLY A 85 3.72 -3.55 -1.51
N LEU A 86 4.28 -2.59 -0.77
CA LEU A 86 3.52 -1.73 0.14
C LEU A 86 2.91 -0.56 -0.62
N GLY A 87 1.61 -0.36 -0.45
CA GLY A 87 0.90 0.81 -0.98
C GLY A 87 1.05 2.04 -0.09
N MET A 88 0.60 3.19 -0.61
CA MET A 88 0.65 4.49 0.08
C MET A 88 0.01 4.44 1.48
N ALA A 89 -1.17 3.85 1.61
CA ALA A 89 -1.87 3.78 2.90
C ALA A 89 -1.04 3.05 3.96
N THR A 90 -0.42 1.92 3.61
CA THR A 90 0.43 1.16 4.53
C THR A 90 1.73 1.90 4.85
N PHE A 91 2.30 2.61 3.87
CA PHE A 91 3.46 3.47 4.09
C PHE A 91 3.15 4.58 5.11
N ILE A 92 2.04 5.30 4.95
CA ILE A 92 1.64 6.36 5.89
C ILE A 92 1.36 5.78 7.28
N ARG A 93 0.70 4.62 7.39
CA ARG A 93 0.54 3.91 8.67
C ARG A 93 1.89 3.56 9.30
N GLY A 94 2.87 3.11 8.50
CA GLY A 94 4.23 2.85 8.95
C GLY A 94 4.97 4.09 9.43
N LEU A 95 4.70 5.26 8.83
CA LEU A 95 5.22 6.54 9.33
C LEU A 95 4.57 6.96 10.66
N SER A 96 3.27 6.78 10.84
CA SER A 96 2.61 7.02 12.15
C SER A 96 3.21 6.11 13.24
N ILE A 97 3.40 4.82 12.95
CA ILE A 97 4.07 3.90 13.88
C ILE A 97 5.50 4.37 14.19
N LEU A 98 6.24 4.82 13.19
CA LEU A 98 7.60 5.32 13.37
C LEU A 98 7.65 6.55 14.29
N GLN A 99 6.67 7.45 14.19
CA GLN A 99 6.58 8.65 15.05
C GLN A 99 6.34 8.29 16.52
N ARG A 100 5.64 7.19 16.79
CA ARG A 100 5.39 6.68 18.15
C ARG A 100 6.56 5.86 18.71
N SER A 101 7.46 5.39 17.85
CA SER A 101 8.60 4.57 18.27
C SER A 101 9.59 5.36 19.12
N THR A 102 9.90 4.83 20.31
CA THR A 102 10.99 5.28 21.18
C THR A 102 12.19 4.31 21.16
N SER A 103 12.18 3.29 20.29
CA SER A 103 13.27 2.31 20.21
C SER A 103 14.64 2.99 20.03
N PRO A 104 15.69 2.51 20.75
CA PRO A 104 17.06 2.98 20.59
C PRO A 104 17.71 2.48 19.29
N ASP A 105 17.04 1.63 18.51
CA ASP A 105 17.55 1.12 17.24
C ASP A 105 17.84 2.24 16.25
N CYS A 106 18.76 1.99 15.32
CA CYS A 106 19.04 2.92 14.24
C CYS A 106 17.79 3.18 13.39
N ILE A 107 17.67 4.39 12.85
CA ILE A 107 16.48 4.85 12.12
C ILE A 107 16.08 3.92 10.96
N TYR A 108 17.05 3.33 10.26
CA TYR A 108 16.80 2.37 9.18
C TYR A 108 16.06 1.12 9.67
N ARG A 109 16.44 0.59 10.84
CA ARG A 109 15.75 -0.56 11.47
C ARG A 109 14.37 -0.16 11.95
N ARG A 110 14.24 0.99 12.61
CA ARG A 110 12.94 1.51 13.07
C ARG A 110 11.95 1.68 11.91
N ILE A 111 12.41 2.19 10.77
CA ILE A 111 11.61 2.29 9.55
C ILE A 111 11.22 0.91 9.04
N LEU A 112 12.17 -0.03 8.94
CA LEU A 112 11.87 -1.39 8.51
C LEU A 112 10.80 -2.04 9.40
N TYR A 113 10.97 -1.99 10.71
CA TYR A 113 10.04 -2.60 11.67
C TYR A 113 8.68 -1.89 11.64
N SER A 114 8.64 -0.57 11.55
CA SER A 114 7.37 0.16 11.46
C SER A 114 6.58 -0.21 10.20
N MET A 115 7.25 -0.44 9.06
CA MET A 115 6.62 -0.89 7.83
C MET A 115 6.10 -2.34 7.92
N ILE A 116 6.84 -3.22 8.60
CA ILE A 116 6.39 -4.60 8.86
C ILE A 116 5.15 -4.59 9.77
N VAL A 117 5.18 -3.82 10.86
CA VAL A 117 4.04 -3.71 11.79
C VAL A 117 2.84 -3.08 11.09
N ALA A 118 3.03 -2.06 10.26
CA ALA A 118 1.94 -1.42 9.51
C ALA A 118 1.21 -2.37 8.56
N ARG A 119 1.94 -3.33 7.96
CA ARG A 119 1.35 -4.38 7.11
C ARG A 119 0.64 -5.46 7.93
N GLY A 120 0.92 -5.55 9.23
CA GLY A 120 0.63 -6.70 10.07
C GLY A 120 1.82 -7.65 10.07
N ILE A 121 2.25 -8.07 11.27
CA ILE A 121 3.42 -8.94 11.46
C ILE A 121 3.08 -10.32 10.87
N PRO A 122 3.73 -10.72 9.75
CA PRO A 122 3.45 -12.02 9.15
C PRO A 122 4.03 -13.14 10.01
N GLN A 123 3.46 -14.34 9.90
CA GLN A 123 4.01 -15.53 10.56
C GLN A 123 5.38 -15.90 9.98
N ASP A 124 5.53 -15.78 8.65
CA ASP A 124 6.78 -15.96 7.93
C ASP A 124 7.36 -14.62 7.46
N LEU A 125 8.58 -14.33 7.89
CA LEU A 125 9.34 -13.13 7.55
C LEU A 125 10.38 -13.35 6.44
N THR A 126 10.37 -14.50 5.75
CA THR A 126 11.35 -14.84 4.71
C THR A 126 11.43 -13.78 3.60
N ARG A 127 10.28 -13.22 3.16
CA ARG A 127 10.28 -12.12 2.17
C ARG A 127 11.00 -10.89 2.70
N TRP A 128 10.69 -10.49 3.94
CA TRP A 128 11.30 -9.32 4.58
C TRP A 128 12.77 -9.53 4.92
N SER A 129 13.16 -10.77 5.22
CA SER A 129 14.54 -11.19 5.38
C SER A 129 15.35 -10.95 4.09
N ARG A 130 14.81 -11.32 2.93
CA ARG A 130 15.45 -11.04 1.62
C ARG A 130 15.53 -9.55 1.28
N VAL A 131 14.57 -8.74 1.74
CA VAL A 131 14.57 -7.28 1.53
C VAL A 131 15.62 -6.59 2.40
N SER A 132 15.74 -7.01 3.66
CA SER A 132 16.57 -6.35 4.68
C SER A 132 17.98 -6.93 4.82
N GLY A 133 18.21 -8.17 4.39
CA GLY A 133 19.44 -8.92 4.65
C GLY A 133 19.56 -9.44 6.09
N ILE A 134 18.51 -9.31 6.90
CA ILE A 134 18.44 -9.82 8.27
C ILE A 134 17.83 -11.22 8.24
N SER A 135 18.33 -12.18 9.02
CA SER A 135 17.72 -13.52 9.08
C SER A 135 16.27 -13.46 9.57
N SER A 136 15.42 -14.37 9.07
CA SER A 136 13.99 -14.39 9.40
C SER A 136 13.73 -14.48 10.91
N GLU A 137 14.45 -15.36 11.60
CA GLU A 137 14.35 -15.54 13.06
C GLU A 137 14.71 -14.28 13.83
N ARG A 138 15.83 -13.65 13.46
CA ARG A 138 16.26 -12.39 14.08
C ARG A 138 15.24 -11.30 13.84
N LEU A 139 14.77 -11.15 12.60
CA LEU A 139 13.77 -10.16 12.25
C LEU A 139 12.46 -10.39 13.01
N GLN A 140 12.07 -11.65 13.21
CA GLN A 140 10.88 -12.00 14.00
C GLN A 140 11.01 -11.59 15.46
N SER A 141 12.18 -11.83 16.07
CA SER A 141 12.45 -11.40 17.44
C SER A 141 12.46 -9.87 17.57
N GLU A 142 13.18 -9.18 16.69
CA GLU A 142 13.38 -7.73 16.75
C GLU A 142 12.06 -6.98 16.49
N VAL A 143 11.27 -7.41 15.49
CA VAL A 143 9.97 -6.79 15.19
C VAL A 143 8.97 -7.00 16.33
N ARG A 144 8.97 -8.16 16.99
CA ARG A 144 8.10 -8.41 18.14
C ARG A 144 8.48 -7.53 19.33
N THR A 145 9.77 -7.42 19.64
CA THR A 145 10.27 -6.52 20.70
C THR A 145 9.92 -5.07 20.38
N PHE A 146 10.12 -4.64 19.14
CA PHE A 146 9.72 -3.32 18.67
C PHE A 146 8.22 -3.08 18.84
N ALA A 147 7.38 -4.05 18.44
CA ALA A 147 5.93 -3.96 18.54
C ALA A 147 5.44 -3.91 20.00
N GLN A 148 6.06 -4.67 20.90
CA GLN A 148 5.77 -4.64 22.33
C GLN A 148 6.13 -3.27 22.93
N GLY A 149 7.27 -2.69 22.54
CA GLY A 149 7.71 -1.37 22.98
C GLY A 149 6.78 -0.22 22.56
N LEU A 150 5.97 -0.39 21.51
CA LEU A 150 4.97 0.61 21.09
C LEU A 150 3.74 0.64 22.00
N GLY A 151 3.45 -0.43 22.73
CA GLY A 151 2.21 -0.61 23.51
C GLY A 151 0.96 -0.80 22.63
N LYS A 152 0.63 0.21 21.80
CA LYS A 152 -0.48 0.16 20.82
C LYS A 152 0.07 0.11 19.40
N THR A 153 -0.07 -1.04 18.75
CA THR A 153 0.32 -1.23 17.34
C THR A 153 -0.75 -0.74 16.36
N ALA A 154 -2.01 -0.72 16.78
CA ALA A 154 -3.10 -0.17 15.98
C ALA A 154 -2.86 1.32 15.68
N VAL A 155 -3.11 1.71 14.44
CA VAL A 155 -3.09 3.10 13.98
C VAL A 155 -4.53 3.46 13.66
N GLN A 156 -5.06 4.50 14.30
CA GLN A 156 -6.42 4.98 14.01
C GLN A 156 -6.44 5.68 12.66
N ASP A 157 -7.55 5.58 11.92
CA ASP A 157 -7.67 6.21 10.60
C ASP A 157 -7.56 7.74 10.66
N GLU A 158 -7.97 8.34 11.78
CA GLU A 158 -7.77 9.78 12.06
C GLU A 158 -6.28 10.17 12.05
N GLU A 159 -5.41 9.36 12.68
CA GLU A 159 -3.96 9.60 12.67
C GLU A 159 -3.39 9.54 11.25
N VAL A 160 -3.85 8.57 10.46
CA VAL A 160 -3.45 8.41 9.06
C VAL A 160 -3.92 9.60 8.22
N TYR A 161 -5.16 10.04 8.44
CA TYR A 161 -5.76 11.17 7.73
C TYR A 161 -4.98 12.46 8.00
N VAL A 162 -4.74 12.79 9.28
CA VAL A 162 -3.97 13.99 9.67
C VAL A 162 -2.57 13.94 9.06
N LEU A 163 -1.89 12.80 9.15
CA LEU A 163 -0.54 12.66 8.59
C LEU A 163 -0.55 12.81 7.06
N ASN A 164 -1.55 12.26 6.39
CA ASN A 164 -1.71 12.40 4.94
C ASN A 164 -1.95 13.86 4.53
N GLN A 165 -2.76 14.62 5.28
CA GLN A 165 -2.96 16.05 5.01
C GLN A 165 -1.68 16.87 5.22
N ASN A 166 -0.90 16.54 6.25
CA ASN A 166 0.40 17.19 6.49
C ASN A 166 1.37 16.93 5.34
N ILE A 167 1.49 15.67 4.90
CA ILE A 167 2.33 15.30 3.75
C ILE A 167 1.85 16.03 2.49
N LYS A 168 0.54 16.04 2.23
CA LYS A 168 -0.04 16.74 1.07
C LYS A 168 0.30 18.23 1.07
N THR A 169 0.21 18.86 2.23
CA THR A 169 0.55 20.29 2.40
C THR A 169 2.02 20.54 2.09
N GLU A 170 2.93 19.71 2.60
CA GLU A 170 4.36 19.82 2.29
C GLU A 170 4.63 19.59 0.80
N VAL A 171 4.03 18.56 0.20
CA VAL A 171 4.16 18.28 -1.24
C VAL A 171 3.74 19.47 -2.09
N LEU A 172 2.63 20.14 -1.75
CA LEU A 172 2.14 21.31 -2.49
C LEU A 172 3.11 22.50 -2.43
N LYS A 173 3.91 22.65 -1.37
CA LYS A 173 4.95 23.69 -1.33
C LYS A 173 5.99 23.47 -2.42
N TYR A 174 6.45 22.23 -2.63
CA TYR A 174 7.40 21.91 -3.69
C TYR A 174 6.82 22.16 -5.09
N VAL A 175 5.54 21.84 -5.30
CA VAL A 175 4.88 22.08 -6.59
C VAL A 175 4.74 23.59 -6.87
N LYS A 176 4.38 24.38 -5.84
CA LYS A 176 4.27 25.83 -5.98
C LYS A 176 5.61 26.47 -6.33
N ILE A 177 6.67 26.09 -5.61
CA ILE A 177 8.04 26.54 -5.88
C ILE A 177 8.42 26.20 -7.33
N ALA A 178 8.25 24.95 -7.76
CA ALA A 178 8.58 24.56 -9.14
C ALA A 178 7.87 25.39 -10.21
N ARG A 179 6.61 25.79 -9.98
CA ARG A 179 5.86 26.67 -10.91
C ARG A 179 6.34 28.11 -10.95
N GLU A 180 6.98 28.61 -9.90
CA GLU A 180 7.53 29.97 -9.85
C GLU A 180 8.89 30.08 -10.57
N TYR A 181 9.56 28.93 -10.79
CA TYR A 181 10.86 28.83 -11.46
C TYR A 181 10.80 28.23 -12.88
N CYS A 182 9.60 27.93 -13.40
CA CYS A 182 9.34 27.53 -14.79
C CYS A 182 8.58 28.64 -15.50
#